data_AF-A0A4V3IIH7-F1
#
_entry.id   AF-A0A4V3IIH7-F1
#
_cell.length_a   1.000
_cell.length_b   1.000
_cell.length_c   1.000
_cell.angle_alpha   90.00
_cell.angle_beta   90.00
_cell.angle_gamma   90.00
#
_symmetry.space_group_name_H-M   'P 1'
#
loop_
_entity.id
_entity.type
_entity.pdbx_description
1 polymer ?
#
loop_
_entity_poly.entity_id
_entity_poly.type
_entity_poly.pdbx_seq_one_letter_code
_entity_poly.pdbx_strand_id
1 'polypeptide(L)'
;MTMTTKLEDAPPVTTLQEARTRVFDLVGHAIRPQLWLMLLDPYGQQLSVLIPIDGIPVRPEPGSTQPFAVRINDMLAQEAPGGSIILTLERPGSAALTAPDQAWAAELTQSFGKLMRITGLFVAHDDGVAVLTP
;
A
#
# COMPACT_ATOMS: atom_id res chain seq x y z
N MET A 1 -11.93 27.88 5.71
CA MET A 1 -12.75 27.13 4.74
C MET A 1 -12.04 25.81 4.51
N THR A 2 -12.54 24.73 5.09
CA THR A 2 -11.94 23.40 4.88
C THR A 2 -12.49 22.87 3.56
N MET A 3 -11.71 22.95 2.48
CA MET A 3 -12.04 22.22 1.26
C MET A 3 -11.87 20.74 1.58
N THR A 4 -12.99 20.03 1.75
CA THR A 4 -12.99 18.57 1.78
C THR A 4 -12.80 18.10 0.35
N THR A 5 -11.56 18.05 -0.10
CA THR A 5 -11.20 17.42 -1.38
C THR A 5 -11.64 15.97 -1.28
N LYS A 6 -12.57 15.53 -2.14
CA LYS A 6 -12.91 14.13 -2.16
C LYS A 6 -11.72 13.35 -2.71
N LEU A 7 -11.54 12.11 -2.27
CA LEU A 7 -10.42 11.27 -2.71
C LEU A 7 -10.39 11.08 -4.24
N GLU A 8 -11.57 11.12 -4.87
CA GLU A 8 -11.81 11.07 -6.31
C GLU A 8 -11.31 12.31 -7.08
N ASP A 9 -11.15 13.47 -6.42
CA ASP A 9 -10.67 14.72 -7.05
C ASP A 9 -9.14 14.87 -7.01
N ALA A 10 -8.47 14.01 -6.25
CA ALA A 10 -7.02 14.08 -6.08
C ALA A 10 -6.30 13.53 -7.32
N PRO A 11 -5.13 14.07 -7.72
CA PRO A 11 -4.50 13.76 -9.01
C PRO A 11 -4.20 12.27 -9.17
N PRO A 12 -4.26 11.74 -10.41
CA PRO A 12 -3.97 10.34 -10.68
C PRO A 12 -2.54 10.00 -10.29
N VAL A 13 -2.35 8.77 -9.82
CA VAL A 13 -1.07 8.22 -9.40
C VAL A 13 -0.54 7.31 -10.50
N THR A 14 0.42 7.82 -11.26
CA THR A 14 1.01 7.11 -12.41
C THR A 14 2.49 6.80 -12.21
N THR A 15 3.12 7.44 -11.22
CA THR A 15 4.54 7.26 -10.88
C THR A 15 4.72 6.82 -9.43
N LEU A 16 5.89 6.22 -9.12
CA LEU A 16 6.26 5.84 -7.76
C LEU A 16 6.33 7.06 -6.83
N GLN A 17 6.77 8.21 -7.32
CA GLN A 17 6.86 9.44 -6.53
C GLN A 17 5.47 9.96 -6.16
N GLU A 18 4.53 9.98 -7.11
CA GLU A 18 3.12 10.32 -6.84
C GLU A 18 2.50 9.34 -5.85
N ALA A 19 2.82 8.04 -5.96
CA ALA A 19 2.34 7.03 -5.03
C ALA A 19 2.89 7.28 -3.62
N ARG A 20 4.16 7.65 -3.48
CA ARG A 20 4.76 8.00 -2.19
C ARG A 20 4.10 9.23 -1.58
N THR A 21 3.88 10.28 -2.35
CA THR A 21 3.17 11.49 -1.90
C THR A 21 1.77 11.13 -1.44
N ARG A 22 1.04 10.33 -2.22
CA ARG A 22 -0.30 9.86 -1.87
C ARG A 22 -0.32 9.11 -0.54
N VAL A 23 0.65 8.22 -0.32
CA VAL A 23 0.77 7.48 0.94
C VAL A 23 1.06 8.42 2.09
N PHE A 24 1.94 9.41 1.92
CA PHE A 24 2.21 10.39 2.96
C PHE A 24 0.97 11.21 3.31
N ASP A 25 0.17 11.62 2.31
CA ASP A 25 -1.04 12.42 2.55
C ASP A 25 -2.15 11.64 3.30
N LEU A 26 -2.22 10.32 3.12
CA LEU A 26 -3.27 9.48 3.68
C LEU A 26 -2.88 8.71 4.95
N VAL A 27 -1.65 8.22 5.01
CA VAL A 27 -1.12 7.43 6.14
C VAL A 27 -0.24 8.30 7.02
N GLY A 28 0.61 9.13 6.43
CA GLY A 28 1.51 10.02 7.15
C GLY A 28 2.61 9.29 7.91
N HIS A 29 2.82 9.72 9.15
CA HIS A 29 3.81 9.16 10.07
C HIS A 29 3.28 7.89 10.74
N ALA A 30 4.17 6.97 11.08
CA ALA A 30 3.78 5.74 11.76
C ALA A 30 3.22 6.01 13.17
N ILE A 31 2.11 5.35 13.48
CA ILE A 31 1.46 5.34 14.78
C ILE A 31 1.53 3.92 15.36
N ARG A 32 1.28 2.89 14.54
CA ARG A 32 1.24 1.49 14.98
C ARG A 32 1.55 0.50 13.84
N PRO A 33 1.91 -0.76 14.17
CA PRO A 33 2.07 -1.81 13.17
C PRO A 33 0.76 -2.08 12.41
N GLN A 34 0.76 -1.83 11.11
CA GLN A 34 -0.41 -2.01 10.25
C GLN A 34 -0.01 -2.17 8.78
N LEU A 35 -0.82 -2.84 7.96
CA LEU A 35 -0.67 -2.84 6.50
C LEU A 35 -1.82 -2.03 5.88
N TRP A 36 -1.48 -1.11 4.98
CA TRP A 36 -2.43 -0.29 4.25
C TRP A 36 -2.48 -0.68 2.78
N LEU A 37 -3.70 -0.74 2.23
CA LEU A 37 -3.95 -1.00 0.82
C LEU A 37 -4.74 0.16 0.21
N MET A 38 -4.26 0.65 -0.92
CA MET A 38 -4.95 1.64 -1.74
C MET A 38 -5.10 1.07 -3.15
N LEU A 39 -6.32 1.11 -3.68
CA LEU A 39 -6.60 0.63 -5.01
C LEU A 39 -6.72 1.78 -5.97
N LEU A 40 -6.11 1.62 -7.14
CA LEU A 40 -6.17 2.57 -8.23
C LEU A 40 -6.89 1.93 -9.40
N ASP A 41 -7.67 2.72 -10.12
CA ASP A 41 -8.21 2.34 -11.40
C ASP A 41 -7.12 2.25 -12.50
N PRO A 42 -7.46 1.86 -13.74
CA PRO A 42 -6.49 1.75 -14.83
C PRO A 42 -5.80 3.07 -15.21
N TYR A 43 -6.40 4.22 -14.86
CA TYR A 43 -5.87 5.55 -15.13
C TYR A 43 -5.06 6.12 -13.95
N GLY A 44 -4.92 5.35 -12.87
CA GLY A 44 -4.21 5.76 -11.66
C GLY A 44 -5.09 6.54 -10.68
N GLN A 45 -6.40 6.67 -10.93
CA GLN A 45 -7.30 7.34 -10.01
C GLN A 45 -7.56 6.44 -8.80
N GLN A 46 -7.36 6.98 -7.60
CA GLN A 46 -7.60 6.21 -6.39
C GLN A 46 -9.09 5.97 -6.19
N LEU A 47 -9.47 4.70 -6.03
CA LEU A 47 -10.81 4.33 -5.60
C LEU A 47 -11.04 4.83 -4.17
N SER A 48 -12.29 5.15 -3.82
CA SER A 48 -12.69 5.64 -2.48
C SER A 48 -12.54 4.61 -1.34
N VAL A 49 -11.62 3.66 -1.47
CA VAL A 49 -11.29 2.62 -0.50
C VAL A 49 -9.84 2.76 -0.02
N LEU A 50 -9.67 2.81 1.29
CA LEU A 50 -8.40 2.71 2.00
C LEU A 50 -8.56 1.61 3.05
N ILE A 51 -7.84 0.50 2.89
CA ILE A 51 -8.05 -0.68 3.73
C ILE A 51 -6.92 -0.78 4.77
N PRO A 52 -7.22 -0.57 6.06
CA PRO A 52 -6.33 -0.90 7.15
C PRO A 52 -6.37 -2.39 7.48
N ILE A 53 -5.21 -3.01 7.70
CA ILE A 53 -5.08 -4.38 8.24
C ILE A 53 -4.20 -4.33 9.48
N ASP A 54 -4.82 -4.46 10.63
CA ASP A 54 -4.16 -4.54 11.92
C ASP A 54 -3.81 -5.98 12.29
N GLY A 55 -3.16 -6.15 13.46
CA GLY A 55 -2.82 -7.47 13.98
C GLY A 55 -1.81 -8.26 13.13
N ILE A 56 -1.10 -7.59 12.21
CA ILE A 56 -0.08 -8.22 11.39
C ILE A 56 1.10 -8.70 12.25
N PRO A 57 1.69 -9.87 11.96
CA PRO A 57 2.87 -10.31 12.68
C PRO A 57 4.08 -9.41 12.36
N VAL A 58 5.08 -9.41 13.24
CA VAL A 58 6.33 -8.67 13.01
C VAL A 58 7.00 -9.12 11.70
N ARG A 59 6.95 -10.43 11.41
CA ARG A 59 7.40 -11.00 10.13
C ARG A 59 6.27 -11.83 9.53
N PRO A 60 6.06 -11.78 8.21
CA PRO A 60 5.10 -12.65 7.56
C PRO A 60 5.67 -14.07 7.46
N GLU A 61 4.77 -15.04 7.42
CA GLU A 61 5.09 -16.38 6.94
C GLU A 61 5.00 -16.41 5.41
N PRO A 62 5.84 -17.19 4.71
CA PRO A 62 5.77 -17.30 3.26
C PRO A 62 4.38 -17.74 2.77
N GLY A 63 3.80 -16.97 1.84
CA GLY A 63 2.48 -17.21 1.26
C GLY A 63 1.30 -16.85 2.17
N SER A 64 1.53 -16.37 3.38
CA SER A 64 0.46 -15.99 4.32
C SER A 64 -0.46 -14.88 3.78
N THR A 65 0.05 -14.02 2.89
CA THR A 65 -0.74 -12.94 2.29
C THR A 65 -1.44 -13.35 0.99
N GLN A 66 -1.11 -14.51 0.43
CA GLN A 66 -1.65 -14.97 -0.87
C GLN A 66 -3.19 -15.06 -0.90
N PRO A 67 -3.89 -15.65 0.10
CA PRO A 67 -5.34 -15.72 0.08
C PRO A 67 -5.98 -14.33 0.09
N PHE A 68 -5.35 -13.39 0.78
CA PHE A 68 -5.82 -12.02 0.86
C PHE A 68 -5.57 -11.26 -0.45
N ALA A 69 -4.40 -11.44 -1.07
CA ALA A 69 -4.09 -10.89 -2.39
C ALA A 69 -5.08 -11.35 -3.47
N VAL A 70 -5.53 -12.62 -3.44
CA VAL A 70 -6.58 -13.13 -4.35
C VAL A 70 -7.89 -12.39 -4.15
N ARG A 71 -8.35 -12.21 -2.91
CA ARG A 71 -9.61 -11.49 -2.63
C ARG A 71 -9.57 -10.03 -3.07
N ILE A 72 -8.43 -9.36 -2.85
CA ILE A 72 -8.23 -7.98 -3.32
C ILE A 72 -8.20 -7.92 -4.84
N ASN A 73 -7.58 -8.91 -5.50
CA ASN A 73 -7.56 -9.00 -6.96
C ASN A 73 -8.97 -9.15 -7.55
N ASP A 74 -9.78 -10.04 -6.97
CA ASP A 74 -11.16 -10.26 -7.41
C ASP A 74 -12.01 -9.00 -7.27
N MET A 75 -11.85 -8.28 -6.15
CA MET A 75 -12.52 -7.00 -5.92
C MET A 75 -12.06 -5.95 -6.94
N LEU A 76 -10.74 -5.82 -7.16
CA LEU A 76 -10.19 -4.89 -8.13
C LEU A 76 -10.65 -5.20 -9.56
N ALA A 77 -10.75 -6.47 -9.93
CA ALA A 77 -11.24 -6.91 -11.22
C ALA A 77 -12.72 -6.59 -11.45
N GLN A 78 -13.53 -6.47 -10.40
CA GLN A 78 -14.93 -6.08 -10.49
C GLN A 78 -15.10 -4.55 -10.53
N GLU A 79 -14.41 -3.84 -9.64
CA GLU A 79 -14.60 -2.40 -9.45
C GLU A 79 -13.80 -1.57 -10.46
N ALA A 80 -12.59 -1.99 -10.81
CA ALA A 80 -11.71 -1.26 -11.71
C ALA A 80 -10.80 -2.22 -12.51
N PRO A 81 -11.35 -2.93 -13.52
CA PRO A 81 -10.62 -3.92 -14.30
C PRO A 81 -9.36 -3.32 -14.94
N GLY A 82 -8.19 -3.92 -14.67
CA GLY A 82 -6.89 -3.40 -15.13
C GLY A 82 -6.25 -2.38 -14.18
N GLY A 83 -6.86 -2.15 -13.02
CA GLY A 83 -6.34 -1.31 -11.97
C GLY A 83 -5.06 -1.86 -11.31
N SER A 84 -4.63 -1.18 -10.25
CA SER A 84 -3.39 -1.49 -9.55
C SER A 84 -3.50 -1.20 -8.06
N ILE A 85 -2.46 -1.54 -7.32
CA ILE A 85 -2.42 -1.39 -5.86
C ILE A 85 -1.18 -0.62 -5.38
N ILE A 86 -1.36 0.15 -4.31
CA ILE A 86 -0.27 0.64 -3.47
C ILE A 86 -0.36 -0.07 -2.12
N LEU A 87 0.78 -0.59 -1.66
CA LEU A 87 0.91 -1.31 -0.39
C LEU A 87 1.84 -0.52 0.53
N THR A 88 1.44 -0.31 1.78
CA THR A 88 2.28 0.42 2.77
C THR A 88 2.31 -0.31 4.10
N LEU A 89 3.49 -0.73 4.53
CA LEU A 89 3.73 -1.22 5.89
C LEU A 89 3.90 -0.02 6.83
N GLU A 90 2.97 0.19 7.74
CA GLU A 90 3.12 1.16 8.83
C GLU A 90 3.82 0.48 10.00
N ARG A 91 4.92 1.08 10.48
CA ARG A 91 5.57 0.64 11.71
C ARG A 91 6.40 1.75 12.36
N PRO A 92 6.23 2.01 13.67
CA PRO A 92 7.09 2.96 14.39
C PRO A 92 8.57 2.60 14.29
N GLY A 93 9.43 3.61 14.33
CA GLY A 93 10.88 3.52 14.19
C GLY A 93 11.42 4.32 13.01
N SER A 94 12.72 4.18 12.76
CA SER A 94 13.42 4.97 11.76
C SER A 94 13.11 4.54 10.31
N ALA A 95 13.52 5.39 9.37
CA ALA A 95 13.46 5.12 7.94
C ALA A 95 14.36 3.95 7.46
N ALA A 96 15.28 3.47 8.31
CA ALA A 96 16.17 2.39 7.94
C ALA A 96 15.37 1.09 7.78
N LEU A 97 15.53 0.42 6.63
CA LEU A 97 14.90 -0.88 6.39
C LEU A 97 15.53 -1.95 7.27
N THR A 98 14.68 -2.72 7.93
CA THR A 98 15.04 -3.80 8.83
C THR A 98 14.81 -5.16 8.17
N ALA A 99 15.34 -6.22 8.75
CA ALA A 99 15.12 -7.59 8.24
C ALA A 99 13.62 -8.00 8.23
N PRO A 100 12.78 -7.60 9.20
CA PRO A 100 11.33 -7.74 9.09
C PRO A 100 10.71 -6.99 7.90
N ASP A 101 11.16 -5.76 7.61
CA ASP A 101 10.65 -5.00 6.47
C ASP A 101 10.96 -5.71 5.15
N GLN A 102 12.18 -6.24 4.99
CA GLN A 102 12.58 -7.01 3.81
C GLN A 102 11.74 -8.28 3.64
N ALA A 103 11.41 -8.97 4.75
CA ALA A 103 10.54 -10.14 4.70
C ALA A 103 9.13 -9.78 4.24
N TRP A 104 8.57 -8.66 4.71
CA TRP A 104 7.32 -8.10 4.22
C TRP A 104 7.39 -7.70 2.74
N ALA A 105 8.49 -7.06 2.32
CA ALA A 105 8.68 -6.63 0.94
C ALA A 105 8.66 -7.81 -0.03
N ALA A 106 9.37 -8.89 0.33
CA ALA A 106 9.41 -10.12 -0.44
C ALA A 106 8.05 -10.82 -0.49
N GLU A 107 7.38 -11.00 0.65
CA GLU A 107 6.06 -11.64 0.73
C GLU A 107 5.02 -10.88 -0.08
N LEU A 108 4.90 -9.56 0.11
CA LEU A 108 3.93 -8.74 -0.59
C LEU A 108 4.18 -8.73 -2.10
N THR A 109 5.44 -8.61 -2.52
CA THR A 109 5.81 -8.67 -3.93
C THR A 109 5.46 -10.02 -4.55
N GLN A 110 5.73 -11.12 -3.84
CA GLN A 110 5.44 -12.47 -4.35
C GLN A 110 3.94 -12.78 -4.41
N SER A 111 3.18 -12.32 -3.42
CA SER A 111 1.74 -12.64 -3.30
C SER A 111 0.85 -11.73 -4.15
N PHE A 112 1.13 -10.41 -4.17
CA PHE A 112 0.35 -9.45 -4.95
C PHE A 112 0.88 -9.28 -6.38
N GLY A 113 2.20 -9.26 -6.57
CA GLY A 113 2.82 -8.95 -7.87
C GLY A 113 2.56 -10.00 -8.96
N LYS A 114 2.11 -11.20 -8.59
CA LYS A 114 1.66 -12.24 -9.53
C LYS A 114 0.22 -12.04 -10.02
N LEU A 115 -0.59 -11.25 -9.30
CA LEU A 115 -2.02 -11.11 -9.54
C LEU A 115 -2.36 -9.75 -10.14
N MET A 116 -1.72 -8.69 -9.66
CA MET A 116 -2.00 -7.32 -10.08
C MET A 116 -0.73 -6.47 -10.10
N ARG A 117 -0.79 -5.34 -10.80
CA ARG A 117 0.29 -4.37 -10.83
C ARG A 117 0.44 -3.69 -9.46
N ILE A 118 1.65 -3.68 -8.91
CA ILE A 118 2.01 -2.89 -7.73
C ILE A 118 2.56 -1.54 -8.21
N THR A 119 1.85 -0.45 -7.94
CA THR A 119 2.27 0.92 -8.27
C THR A 119 3.30 1.44 -7.28
N GLY A 120 3.24 0.99 -6.04
CA GLY A 120 4.21 1.34 -5.02
C GLY A 120 4.15 0.42 -3.82
N LEU A 121 5.32 0.18 -3.23
CA LEU A 121 5.49 -0.58 -2.00
C LEU A 121 6.31 0.30 -1.05
N PHE A 122 5.75 0.57 0.12
CA PHE A 122 6.29 1.58 1.03
C PHE A 122 6.34 1.10 2.47
N VAL A 123 7.14 1.81 3.27
CA VAL A 123 7.10 1.76 4.73
C VAL A 123 6.79 3.17 5.25
N ALA A 124 5.75 3.30 6.05
CA ALA A 124 5.52 4.49 6.88
C ALA A 124 6.27 4.29 8.20
N HIS A 125 7.05 5.31 8.58
CA HIS A 125 7.97 5.34 9.71
C HIS A 125 7.80 6.69 10.46
N ASP A 126 8.56 6.92 11.53
CA ASP A 126 8.35 8.07 12.43
C ASP A 126 8.46 9.41 11.70
N ASP A 127 9.42 9.53 10.77
CA ASP A 127 9.66 10.77 10.02
C ASP A 127 8.94 10.86 8.66
N GLY A 128 8.12 9.88 8.28
CA GLY A 128 7.37 9.90 7.02
C GLY A 128 7.31 8.55 6.30
N VAL A 129 7.46 8.57 4.98
CA VAL A 129 7.29 7.37 4.13
C VAL A 129 8.53 7.11 3.30
N ALA A 130 9.02 5.88 3.26
CA ALA A 130 10.13 5.44 2.42
C ALA A 130 9.71 4.32 1.46
N VAL A 131 10.44 4.16 0.35
CA VAL A 131 10.22 3.03 -0.57
C VAL A 131 10.67 1.75 0.14
N LEU A 132 9.83 0.73 0.06
CA LEU A 132 10.12 -0.60 0.55
C LEU A 132 10.47 -1.49 -0.64
N THR A 133 11.76 -1.82 -0.75
CA THR A 133 12.29 -2.70 -1.81
C THR A 133 12.48 -4.12 -1.27
N PRO A 134 12.16 -5.17 -2.06
CA PRO A 134 12.51 -6.55 -1.74
C PRO A 134 14.02 -6.78 -1.63
#